data_AF-A0A920PKJ1-F1
#
_entry.id   AF-A0A920PKJ1-F1
#
_cell.length_a   1.000
_cell.length_b   1.000
_cell.length_c   1.000
_cell.angle_alpha   90.00
_cell.angle_beta   90.00
_cell.angle_gamma   90.00
#
_symmetry.space_group_name_H-M   'P 1'
#
loop_
_entity.id
_entity.type
_entity.pdbx_description
1 polymer ?
#
loop_
_entity_poly.entity_id
_entity_poly.type
_entity_poly.pdbx_seq_one_letter_code
_entity_poly.pdbx_strand_id
1 'polypeptide(L)'
;MVCEGGYSQFELDFHYTDLLAMADRLVFLRVLLKEITKRHGMFATFMPKPTIGDWRSGAHMNTSMQLVENQGRIFLKVQTVTGVIPYSVL
;
A
#
# COMPACT_ATOMS: atom_id res chain seq x y z
N MET A 1 -2.65 3.89 -10.35
CA MET A 1 -3.94 3.37 -9.88
C MET A 1 -4.46 2.44 -10.95
N VAL A 2 -4.85 1.23 -10.56
CA VAL A 2 -5.35 0.19 -11.45
C VAL A 2 -6.69 -0.30 -10.90
N CYS A 3 -7.63 -0.65 -11.78
CA CYS A 3 -8.88 -1.28 -11.38
C CYS A 3 -8.66 -2.79 -11.21
N GLU A 4 -9.10 -3.36 -10.10
CA GLU A 4 -8.99 -4.78 -9.80
C GLU A 4 -10.27 -5.55 -10.17
N GLY A 5 -10.25 -6.88 -10.03
CA GLY A 5 -11.37 -7.73 -10.45
C GLY A 5 -12.61 -7.71 -9.53
N GLY A 6 -12.54 -7.13 -8.34
CA GLY A 6 -13.70 -6.93 -7.46
C GLY A 6 -14.50 -5.67 -7.77
N TYR A 7 -15.79 -5.66 -7.44
CA TYR A 7 -16.62 -4.45 -7.57
C TYR A 7 -16.05 -3.30 -6.75
N SER A 8 -15.90 -2.14 -7.41
CA SER A 8 -15.33 -0.92 -6.83
C SER A 8 -13.97 -1.13 -6.14
N GLN A 9 -13.19 -2.12 -6.60
CA GLN A 9 -11.87 -2.43 -6.06
C GLN A 9 -10.77 -1.77 -6.91
N PHE A 10 -9.86 -1.08 -6.24
CA PHE A 10 -8.76 -0.35 -6.88
C PHE A 10 -7.44 -0.59 -6.17
N GLU A 11 -6.35 -0.57 -6.92
CA GLU A 11 -4.99 -0.76 -6.45
C GLU A 11 -4.12 0.47 -6.74
N LEU A 12 -3.25 0.81 -5.78
CA LEU A 12 -2.27 1.87 -5.92
C LEU A 12 -0.90 1.39 -5.46
N ASP A 13 0.09 1.61 -6.32
CA ASP A 13 1.47 1.18 -6.09
C ASP A 13 2.39 2.36 -5.90
N PHE A 14 3.33 2.20 -4.96
CA PHE A 14 4.42 3.13 -4.78
C PHE A 14 5.67 2.67 -5.54
N HIS A 15 6.53 3.62 -5.92
CA HIS A 15 7.90 3.29 -6.27
C HIS A 15 8.72 2.94 -5.02
N TYR A 16 9.74 2.09 -5.20
CA TYR A 16 10.67 1.67 -4.15
C TYR A 16 11.23 2.84 -3.36
N THR A 17 11.29 2.69 -2.04
CA THR A 17 11.97 3.63 -1.15
C THR A 17 12.51 2.90 0.07
N ASP A 18 13.17 3.61 0.98
CA ASP A 18 13.63 3.02 2.22
C ASP A 18 12.47 2.54 3.09
N LEU A 19 12.74 1.58 3.98
CA LEU A 19 11.72 0.91 4.77
C LEU A 19 10.83 1.88 5.57
N LEU A 20 11.43 2.89 6.21
CA LEU A 20 10.69 3.83 7.06
C LEU A 20 9.80 4.74 6.21
N ALA A 21 10.35 5.32 5.14
CA ALA A 21 9.57 6.15 4.22
C ALA A 21 8.43 5.36 3.57
N MET A 22 8.62 4.07 3.28
CA MET A 22 7.55 3.23 2.73
C MET A 22 6.44 2.97 3.77
N ALA A 23 6.80 2.73 5.03
CA ALA A 23 5.83 2.59 6.11
C ALA A 23 4.97 3.85 6.29
N ASP A 24 5.60 5.03 6.27
CA ASP A 24 4.89 6.31 6.37
C ASP A 24 3.94 6.52 5.19
N ARG A 25 4.39 6.23 3.97
CA ARG A 25 3.55 6.31 2.75
C ARG A 25 2.32 5.40 2.85
N LEU A 26 2.48 4.17 3.32
CA LEU A 26 1.38 3.22 3.50
C LEU A 26 0.33 3.76 4.48
N VAL A 27 0.74 4.24 5.66
CA VAL A 27 -0.19 4.77 6.66
C VAL A 27 -0.86 6.04 6.14
N PHE A 28 -0.09 6.94 5.54
CA PHE A 28 -0.60 8.19 4.99
C PHE A 28 -1.65 7.94 3.88
N LEU A 29 -1.39 7.01 2.96
CA LEU A 29 -2.34 6.65 1.90
C LEU A 29 -3.68 6.20 2.46
N ARG A 30 -3.67 5.33 3.48
CA ARG A 30 -4.90 4.80 4.08
C ARG A 30 -5.76 5.89 4.70
N VAL A 31 -5.13 6.85 5.36
CA VAL A 31 -5.83 8.00 5.96
C VAL A 31 -6.31 8.95 4.87
N LEU A 32 -5.46 9.28 3.90
CA LEU A 32 -5.78 10.18 2.80
C LEU A 32 -6.98 9.67 1.98
N LEU A 33 -6.99 8.40 1.58
CA LEU A 33 -8.08 7.83 0.79
C LEU A 33 -9.42 7.82 1.57
N LYS A 34 -9.38 7.56 2.88
CA LYS A 34 -10.56 7.66 3.73
C LYS A 34 -11.09 9.09 3.79
N GLU A 35 -10.22 10.08 3.93
CA GLU A 35 -10.63 11.49 3.96
C GLU A 35 -11.15 11.99 2.60
N ILE A 36 -10.53 11.59 1.49
CA ILE A 36 -11.01 11.94 0.14
C ILE A 36 -12.39 11.33 -0.11
N THR A 37 -12.54 10.02 0.09
CA THR A 37 -13.84 9.34 -0.14
C THR A 37 -14.95 9.92 0.73
N LYS A 38 -14.66 10.22 2.00
CA LYS A 38 -15.61 10.88 2.91
C LYS A 38 -16.10 12.23 2.38
N ARG A 39 -15.23 13.04 1.77
CA ARG A 39 -15.61 14.33 1.15
C ARG A 39 -16.56 14.18 -0.03
N HIS A 40 -16.55 13.01 -0.68
CA HIS A 40 -17.45 12.68 -1.78
C HIS A 40 -18.67 11.85 -1.35
N GLY A 41 -18.91 11.70 -0.03
CA GLY A 41 -20.03 10.90 0.48
C GLY A 41 -19.88 9.39 0.29
N MET A 42 -18.66 8.92 0.01
CA MET A 42 -18.31 7.51 -0.17
C MET A 42 -17.48 6.98 1.00
N PHE A 43 -17.28 5.66 1.06
CA PHE A 43 -16.48 5.02 2.10
C PHE A 43 -15.40 4.08 1.53
N ALA A 44 -14.13 4.42 1.76
CA ALA A 44 -13.01 3.52 1.47
C ALA A 44 -12.76 2.49 2.59
N THR A 45 -12.73 1.21 2.25
CA THR A 45 -12.34 0.12 3.16
C THR A 45 -11.09 -0.62 2.70
N PHE A 46 -10.27 -0.99 3.69
CA PHE A 46 -9.06 -1.83 3.52
C PHE A 46 -9.25 -3.20 4.19
N MET A 47 -10.51 -3.60 4.45
CA MET A 47 -10.79 -4.92 4.99
C MET A 47 -10.39 -6.00 3.98
N PRO A 48 -9.75 -7.11 4.40
CA PRO A 48 -9.37 -8.18 3.47
C PRO A 48 -10.54 -8.82 2.72
N LYS A 49 -11.73 -8.79 3.31
CA LYS A 49 -12.98 -9.23 2.69
C LYS A 49 -14.11 -8.24 3.02
N PRO A 50 -14.45 -7.31 2.10
CA PRO A 50 -15.50 -6.33 2.37
C PRO A 50 -16.92 -6.88 2.19
N THR A 51 -17.13 -7.78 1.24
CA THR A 51 -18.45 -8.38 0.91
C THR A 51 -18.35 -9.91 0.83
N ILE A 52 -19.45 -10.64 0.92
CA ILE A 52 -19.47 -12.09 0.66
C ILE A 52 -19.62 -12.31 -0.86
N GLY A 53 -18.90 -13.27 -1.44
CA GLY A 53 -19.03 -13.63 -2.86
C GLY A 53 -18.08 -12.91 -3.82
N ASP A 54 -17.50 -11.77 -3.44
CA ASP A 54 -16.52 -11.06 -4.29
C ASP A 54 -15.06 -11.48 -4.06
N TRP A 55 -14.14 -10.78 -4.74
CA TRP A 55 -12.71 -10.90 -4.58
C TRP A 55 -12.25 -10.36 -3.21
N ARG A 56 -10.98 -10.57 -2.88
CA ARG A 56 -10.37 -10.20 -1.59
C ARG A 56 -9.36 -9.08 -1.82
N SER A 57 -9.11 -8.30 -0.77
CA SER A 57 -8.06 -7.28 -0.74
C SER A 57 -6.85 -7.81 0.03
N GLY A 58 -5.66 -7.85 -0.59
CA GLY A 58 -4.41 -8.27 0.03
C GLY A 58 -3.31 -7.21 -0.11
N ALA A 59 -2.49 -7.03 0.92
CA ALA A 59 -1.41 -6.03 0.92
C ALA A 59 -0.06 -6.69 0.61
N HIS A 60 0.35 -6.77 -0.66
CA HIS A 60 1.63 -7.38 -1.01
C HIS A 60 2.79 -6.41 -0.74
N MET A 61 3.90 -6.96 -0.23
CA MET A 61 5.13 -6.23 0.05
C MET A 61 6.29 -6.93 -0.65
N ASN A 62 6.99 -6.24 -1.54
CA ASN A 62 8.26 -6.75 -2.07
C ASN A 62 9.40 -6.03 -1.35
N THR A 63 10.29 -6.80 -0.73
CA THR A 63 11.40 -6.26 0.06
C THR A 63 12.71 -6.78 -0.50
N SER A 64 13.67 -5.88 -0.67
CA SER A 64 15.05 -6.19 -1.07
C SER A 64 16.03 -5.60 -0.05
N MET A 65 17.23 -6.15 -0.02
CA MET A 65 18.29 -5.72 0.88
C MET A 65 19.55 -5.40 0.07
N GLN A 66 20.20 -4.30 0.43
CA GLN A 66 21.44 -3.84 -0.20
C GLN A 66 22.50 -3.59 0.86
N LEU A 67 23.72 -4.07 0.62
CA LEU A 67 24.89 -3.72 1.42
C LEU A 67 25.33 -2.29 1.07
N VAL A 68 25.49 -1.45 2.08
CA VAL A 68 25.96 -0.08 1.94
C VAL A 68 27.17 0.09 2.83
N GLU A 69 28.30 0.48 2.25
CA GLU A 69 29.50 0.80 3.02
C GLU A 69 29.55 2.30 3.32
N ASN A 70 29.84 2.65 4.56
CA ASN A 70 30.04 4.03 4.97
C ASN A 70 31.17 4.10 6.00
N GLN A 71 32.25 4.81 5.67
CA GLN A 71 33.44 4.99 6.51
C GLN A 71 34.04 3.66 7.03
N GLY A 72 34.13 2.64 6.16
CA GLY A 72 34.66 1.32 6.50
C GLY A 72 33.73 0.46 7.36
N ARG A 73 32.47 0.86 7.54
CA ARG A 73 31.41 0.06 8.18
C ARG A 73 30.39 -0.37 7.15
N ILE A 74 30.01 -1.65 7.20
CA ILE A 74 29.01 -2.24 6.30
C ILE A 74 27.64 -2.21 7.00
N PHE A 75 26.66 -1.62 6.34
CA PHE A 75 25.27 -1.53 6.78
C PHE A 75 24.36 -2.30 5.83
N LEU A 76 23.30 -2.90 6.37
CA LEU A 76 22.22 -3.48 5.58
C LEU A 76 21.12 -2.43 5.40
N LYS A 77 20.94 -1.95 4.18
CA LYS A 77 19.83 -1.06 3.82
C LYS A 77 18.69 -1.90 3.25
N VAL A 78 17.54 -1.84 3.91
CA VAL A 78 16.31 -2.49 3.45
C VAL A 78 15.53 -1.50 2.59
N GLN A 79 15.16 -1.94 1.39
CA GLN A 79 14.27 -1.21 0.49
C GLN A 79 13.00 -2.04 0.33
N THR A 80 11.85 -1.38 0.40
CA THR A 80 10.57 -2.05 0.29
C THR A 80 9.71 -1.33 -0.72
N VAL A 81 8.93 -2.10 -1.47
CA VAL A 81 7.76 -1.62 -2.18
C VAL A 81 6.53 -2.20 -1.50
N THR A 82 5.59 -1.35 -1.15
CA THR A 82 4.22 -1.77 -0.87
C THR A 82 3.46 -1.52 -2.16
N GLY A 83 3.26 -2.59 -2.91
CA GLY A 83 2.90 -2.49 -4.33
C GLY A 83 1.67 -3.30 -4.70
N VAL A 84 0.77 -3.51 -3.74
CA VAL A 84 -0.62 -3.93 -3.98
C VAL A 84 -1.39 -3.48 -2.74
N ILE A 85 -2.04 -2.31 -2.75
CA ILE A 85 -2.97 -1.93 -1.66
C ILE A 85 -4.37 -1.84 -2.26
N PRO A 86 -5.07 -2.97 -2.37
CA PRO A 86 -6.41 -3.00 -2.90
C PRO A 86 -7.37 -2.46 -1.85
N TYR A 87 -8.16 -1.47 -2.23
CA TYR A 87 -9.22 -0.91 -1.41
C TYR A 87 -10.53 -0.91 -2.19
N SER A 88 -11.63 -1.06 -1.46
CA SER A 88 -12.97 -0.97 -2.05
C SER A 88 -13.62 0.35 -1.66
N VAL A 89 -14.26 1.02 -2.62
CA VAL A 89 -15.07 2.21 -2.36
C VAL A 89 -16.55 1.79 -2.36
N LEU A 90 -17.21 1.99 -1.23
CA LEU A 90 -18.64 1.73 -1.02
C LEU A 90 -19.44 3.03 -1.06
#